data_AF-A0A167LFR6-F1
#
_entry.id   AF-A0A167LFR6-F1
#
_cell.length_a   1.000
_cell.length_b   1.000
_cell.length_c   1.000
_cell.angle_alpha   90.00
_cell.angle_beta   90.00
_cell.angle_gamma   90.00
#
_symmetry.space_group_name_H-M   'P 1'
#
loop_
_entity.id
_entity.type
_entity.pdbx_description
1 polymer ?
#
loop_
_entity_poly.entity_id
_entity_poly.type
_entity_poly.pdbx_seq_one_letter_code
_entity_poly.pdbx_strand_id
1 'polypeptide(L)'
;MDDSDDEGEHSGALDIPDDIELSCRCHYHWQCLMDNASTVISSFQCPSCGEDISSSAVSAASSRANDIPAILVRYTNEGGTQDGLDIAASVREEAYLEAHPEAAPARAFHVMCASGDVDGLVELLYYSSDQVPDLGAMIRYQDPLYGMKSGLHLAVENRQEEVAWLLLWVSSLLASDMFPPGARQSAESIGLGRLCVDSSTDIRGLLDGEGRSAAALSVQLGGPSLHLVDMGVLAM
;
A
#
# COMPACT_ATOMS: atom_id res chain seq x y z
N MET A 1 0.26 -61.40 -0.35
CA MET A 1 1.21 -60.71 0.54
C MET A 1 1.63 -59.48 -0.23
N ASP A 2 1.18 -58.28 0.04
CA ASP A 2 0.24 -57.67 0.99
C ASP A 2 0.21 -56.23 0.44
N ASP A 3 -0.87 -55.81 -0.21
CA ASP A 3 -1.81 -54.81 0.31
C ASP A 3 -1.14 -53.61 0.99
N SER A 4 -1.27 -52.42 0.39
CA SER A 4 -1.48 -51.13 1.06
C SER A 4 -1.60 -50.03 0.01
N ASP A 5 -2.84 -49.78 -0.39
CA ASP A 5 -3.31 -48.50 -0.91
C ASP A 5 -2.95 -47.40 0.09
N ASP A 6 -2.18 -46.41 -0.35
CA ASP A 6 -2.02 -45.12 0.36
C ASP A 6 -2.72 -44.05 -0.49
N GLU A 7 -4.04 -44.16 -0.56
CA GLU A 7 -4.89 -43.03 -0.93
C GLU A 7 -4.79 -42.01 0.21
N GLY A 8 -3.84 -41.09 0.09
CA GLY A 8 -3.70 -39.96 0.99
C GLY A 8 -5.01 -39.20 1.07
N GLU A 9 -5.66 -39.31 2.24
CA GLU A 9 -6.83 -38.52 2.63
C GLU A 9 -6.61 -37.06 2.25
N HIS A 10 -7.26 -36.62 1.18
CA HIS A 10 -7.55 -35.20 1.00
C HIS A 10 -8.52 -34.85 2.12
N SER A 11 -7.97 -34.38 3.24
CA SER A 11 -8.72 -33.60 4.21
C SER A 11 -9.39 -32.49 3.41
N GLY A 12 -10.67 -32.67 3.09
CA GLY A 12 -11.49 -31.68 2.43
C GLY A 12 -11.58 -30.48 3.35
N ALA A 13 -10.61 -29.58 3.24
CA ALA A 13 -10.79 -28.21 3.65
C ALA A 13 -12.06 -27.76 2.92
N LEU A 14 -13.14 -27.59 3.68
CA LEU A 14 -14.33 -26.95 3.14
C LEU A 14 -13.85 -25.57 2.73
N ASP A 15 -13.84 -25.32 1.42
CA ASP A 15 -13.54 -24.01 0.84
C ASP A 15 -14.60 -23.05 1.38
N ILE A 16 -14.23 -22.26 2.39
CA ILE A 16 -15.11 -21.25 2.99
C ILE A 16 -14.96 -20.02 2.12
N PRO A 17 -15.99 -19.65 1.34
CA PRO A 17 -15.90 -18.50 0.47
C PRO A 17 -15.69 -17.22 1.29
N ASP A 18 -14.94 -16.28 0.73
CA ASP A 18 -14.76 -14.92 1.25
C ASP A 18 -16.09 -14.16 1.27
N ASP A 19 -16.90 -14.34 2.31
CA ASP A 19 -18.25 -13.81 2.45
C ASP A 19 -18.23 -12.45 3.15
N ILE A 20 -18.91 -11.47 2.54
CA ILE A 20 -19.17 -10.14 3.09
C ILE A 20 -20.68 -10.01 3.33
N GLU A 21 -21.06 -9.80 4.59
CA GLU A 21 -22.41 -9.37 4.95
C GLU A 21 -22.44 -7.86 5.20
N LEU A 22 -23.26 -7.16 4.41
CA LEU A 22 -23.52 -5.73 4.54
C LEU A 22 -24.53 -5.43 5.68
N SER A 23 -24.64 -4.15 6.08
CA SER A 23 -25.62 -3.70 7.09
C SER A 23 -27.08 -4.06 6.75
N CYS A 24 -27.41 -4.12 5.47
CA CYS A 24 -28.72 -4.54 4.94
C CYS A 24 -28.92 -6.06 4.89
N ARG A 25 -27.98 -6.87 5.41
CA ARG A 25 -28.00 -8.35 5.41
C ARG A 25 -27.85 -9.01 4.03
N CYS A 26 -27.52 -8.25 2.99
CA CYS A 26 -27.09 -8.83 1.72
C CYS A 26 -25.68 -9.41 1.83
N HIS A 27 -25.47 -10.56 1.20
CA HIS A 27 -24.20 -11.28 1.18
C HIS A 27 -23.53 -11.20 -0.20
N TYR A 28 -22.21 -11.09 -0.22
CA TYR A 28 -21.39 -11.06 -1.43
C TYR A 28 -20.10 -11.85 -1.21
N HIS A 29 -19.61 -12.49 -2.27
CA HIS A 29 -18.18 -12.82 -2.33
C HIS A 29 -17.38 -11.52 -2.37
N TRP A 30 -16.21 -11.46 -1.70
CA TRP A 30 -15.37 -10.26 -1.65
C TRP A 30 -15.15 -9.65 -3.03
N GLN A 31 -14.65 -10.45 -3.97
CA GLN A 31 -14.37 -9.98 -5.33
C GLN A 31 -15.64 -9.48 -6.04
N CYS A 32 -16.78 -10.14 -5.89
CA CYS A 32 -18.02 -9.71 -6.54
C CYS A 32 -18.52 -8.34 -6.04
N LEU A 33 -18.28 -8.00 -4.77
CA LEU A 33 -18.57 -6.66 -4.27
C LEU A 33 -17.56 -5.64 -4.83
N MET A 34 -16.27 -6.00 -4.87
CA MET A 34 -15.22 -5.14 -5.42
C MET A 34 -15.39 -4.87 -6.91
N ASP A 35 -15.93 -5.81 -7.68
CA ASP A 35 -16.28 -5.60 -9.10
C ASP A 35 -17.37 -4.51 -9.28
N ASN A 36 -18.08 -4.13 -8.21
CA ASN A 36 -19.07 -3.04 -8.19
C ASN A 36 -18.54 -1.78 -7.49
N ALA A 37 -17.24 -1.70 -7.20
CA ALA A 37 -16.65 -0.67 -6.36
C ALA A 37 -16.98 0.77 -6.79
N SER A 38 -16.89 1.07 -8.09
CA SER A 38 -17.22 2.39 -8.64
C SER A 38 -18.68 2.82 -8.38
N THR A 39 -19.61 1.86 -8.44
CA THR A 39 -21.03 2.12 -8.14
C THR A 39 -21.24 2.29 -6.64
N VAL A 40 -20.59 1.45 -5.84
CA VAL A 40 -20.70 1.48 -4.38
C VAL A 40 -20.13 2.78 -3.82
N ILE A 41 -18.94 3.23 -4.27
CA ILE A 41 -18.31 4.44 -3.74
C ILE A 41 -19.04 5.73 -4.14
N SER A 42 -19.76 5.72 -5.26
CA SER A 42 -20.49 6.90 -5.76
C SER A 42 -21.89 7.05 -5.14
N SER A 43 -22.53 5.95 -4.76
CA SER A 43 -23.91 5.94 -4.23
C SER A 43 -24.00 5.59 -2.75
N PHE A 44 -23.00 4.88 -2.21
CA PHE A 44 -23.06 4.16 -0.93
C PHE A 44 -24.27 3.22 -0.82
N GLN A 45 -24.74 2.67 -1.94
CA GLN A 45 -25.90 1.77 -1.97
C GLN A 45 -25.47 0.32 -2.20
N CYS A 46 -26.20 -0.59 -1.56
CA CYS A 46 -26.10 -2.03 -1.80
C CYS A 46 -26.50 -2.35 -3.26
N PRO A 47 -25.65 -3.02 -4.06
CA PRO A 47 -25.96 -3.37 -5.44
C PRO A 47 -27.20 -4.27 -5.61
N SER A 48 -27.58 -5.04 -4.59
CA SER A 48 -28.70 -6.00 -4.68
C SER A 48 -30.04 -5.42 -4.24
N CYS A 49 -30.07 -4.59 -3.19
CA CYS A 49 -31.33 -4.07 -2.62
C CYS A 49 -31.46 -2.54 -2.68
N GLY A 50 -30.40 -1.80 -3.00
CA GLY A 50 -30.39 -0.35 -3.07
C GLY A 50 -30.41 0.38 -1.72
N GLU A 51 -30.37 -0.34 -0.59
CA GLU A 51 -30.26 0.28 0.73
C GLU A 51 -28.90 0.96 0.92
N ASP A 52 -28.90 2.06 1.67
CA ASP A 52 -27.69 2.77 2.08
C ASP A 52 -26.87 1.90 3.04
N ILE A 53 -25.61 1.66 2.68
CA ILE A 53 -24.65 0.86 3.44
C ILE A 53 -23.58 1.70 4.12
N SER A 54 -23.68 3.04 4.03
CA SER A 54 -22.78 3.94 4.73
C SER A 54 -23.06 3.93 6.24
N SER A 55 -21.97 3.99 7.01
CA SER A 55 -21.99 4.20 8.44
C SER A 55 -21.45 5.60 8.73
N SER A 56 -22.28 6.45 9.34
CA SER A 56 -21.82 7.71 9.91
C SER A 56 -20.92 7.39 11.09
N ALA A 57 -19.60 7.50 10.94
CA ALA A 57 -18.67 7.36 12.03
C ALA A 57 -18.91 8.48 13.06
N VAL A 58 -19.72 8.22 14.09
CA VAL A 58 -19.67 9.00 15.33
C VAL A 58 -18.43 8.57 16.09
N SER A 59 -17.29 9.17 15.76
CA SER A 59 -16.09 9.08 16.60
C SER A 59 -15.51 10.47 16.81
N ALA A 60 -15.80 10.98 18.02
CA ALA A 60 -15.12 12.12 18.60
C ALA A 60 -13.61 11.87 18.63
N ALA A 61 -12.84 12.94 18.37
CA ALA A 61 -11.38 13.03 18.44
C ALA A 61 -10.58 12.52 17.24
N SER A 62 -10.80 13.12 16.07
CA SER A 62 -9.71 13.58 15.18
C SER A 62 -10.29 14.39 14.03
N SER A 63 -10.28 15.71 14.17
CA SER A 63 -10.48 16.63 13.05
C SER A 63 -9.33 16.48 12.06
N ARG A 64 -9.51 15.67 11.01
CA ARG A 64 -8.68 15.66 9.80
C ARG A 64 -9.59 15.65 8.58
N ALA A 65 -9.21 16.46 7.59
CA ALA A 65 -10.00 16.71 6.40
C ALA A 65 -10.19 15.43 5.58
N ASN A 66 -11.47 15.05 5.40
CA ASN A 66 -12.06 13.95 4.61
C ASN A 66 -12.79 12.93 5.49
N ASP A 67 -13.93 13.33 6.06
CA ASP A 67 -14.89 12.41 6.68
C ASP A 67 -15.56 11.58 5.58
N ILE A 68 -14.89 10.53 5.13
CA ILE A 68 -15.46 9.58 4.18
C ILE A 68 -16.35 8.63 4.98
N PRO A 69 -17.59 8.36 4.54
CA PRO A 69 -18.46 7.41 5.23
C PRO A 69 -17.80 6.03 5.29
N ALA A 70 -17.82 5.42 6.47
CA ALA A 70 -17.33 4.05 6.66
C ALA A 70 -18.30 3.06 6.01
N ILE A 71 -17.81 1.91 5.56
CA ILE A 71 -18.64 0.81 5.07
C ILE A 71 -18.32 -0.38 5.95
N LEU A 72 -19.11 -0.55 7.02
CA LEU A 72 -18.89 -1.59 8.03
C LEU A 72 -19.56 -2.88 7.59
N VAL A 73 -18.80 -3.96 7.56
CA VAL A 73 -19.26 -5.29 7.14
C VAL A 73 -18.89 -6.36 8.15
N ARG A 74 -19.59 -7.49 8.09
CA ARG A 74 -19.12 -8.74 8.70
C ARG A 74 -18.46 -9.57 7.62
N TYR A 75 -17.16 -9.80 7.77
CA TYR A 75 -16.37 -10.59 6.82
C TYR A 75 -16.11 -11.98 7.40
N THR A 76 -16.30 -13.03 6.61
CA THR A 76 -16.04 -14.42 6.99
C THR A 76 -15.17 -15.10 5.94
N ASN A 77 -14.08 -15.73 6.38
CA ASN A 77 -13.19 -16.53 5.54
C ASN A 77 -12.70 -17.78 6.31
N GLU A 78 -11.75 -18.52 5.74
CA GLU A 78 -11.14 -19.70 6.37
C GLU A 78 -10.51 -19.41 7.74
N GLY A 79 -10.07 -18.17 7.99
CA GLY A 79 -9.46 -17.71 9.23
C GLY A 79 -10.48 -17.33 10.33
N GLY A 80 -11.77 -17.26 10.01
CA GLY A 80 -12.85 -16.95 10.95
C GLY A 80 -13.72 -15.78 10.49
N THR A 81 -14.45 -15.19 11.44
CA THR A 81 -15.36 -14.07 11.20
C THR A 81 -14.85 -12.80 11.89
N GLN A 82 -14.84 -11.69 11.16
CA GLN A 82 -14.55 -10.35 11.66
C GLN A 82 -15.77 -9.45 11.48
N ASP A 83 -16.37 -9.05 12.61
CA ASP A 83 -17.47 -8.07 12.63
C ASP A 83 -16.94 -6.63 12.58
N GLY A 84 -17.66 -5.76 11.85
CA GLY A 84 -17.37 -4.33 11.80
C GLY A 84 -16.07 -3.97 11.07
N LEU A 85 -15.64 -4.80 10.12
CA LEU A 85 -14.54 -4.46 9.22
C LEU A 85 -14.97 -3.26 8.35
N ASP A 86 -14.21 -2.17 8.37
CA ASP A 86 -14.43 -1.05 7.46
C ASP A 86 -13.73 -1.31 6.12
N ILE A 87 -14.52 -1.52 5.07
CA ILE A 87 -14.02 -1.78 3.71
C ILE A 87 -14.02 -0.53 2.82
N ALA A 88 -14.38 0.65 3.34
CA ALA A 88 -14.47 1.86 2.53
C ALA A 88 -13.15 2.22 1.83
N ALA A 89 -12.01 1.92 2.45
CA ALA A 89 -10.70 2.12 1.84
C ALA A 89 -10.48 1.16 0.66
N SER A 90 -10.73 -0.13 0.83
CA SER A 90 -10.59 -1.16 -0.21
C SER A 90 -11.50 -0.87 -1.40
N VAL A 91 -12.77 -0.55 -1.16
CA VAL A 91 -13.74 -0.22 -2.22
C VAL A 91 -13.28 1.01 -3.02
N ARG A 92 -12.73 2.03 -2.36
CA ARG A 92 -12.23 3.23 -3.05
C ARG A 92 -10.99 2.94 -3.89
N GLU A 93 -10.11 2.10 -3.37
CA GLU A 93 -8.92 1.64 -4.08
C GLU A 93 -9.29 0.89 -5.36
N GLU A 94 -10.22 -0.05 -5.28
CA GLU A 94 -10.70 -0.79 -6.46
C GLU A 94 -11.36 0.13 -7.48
N ALA A 95 -12.24 1.04 -7.05
CA ALA A 95 -12.84 2.04 -7.93
C ALA A 95 -11.80 2.95 -8.60
N TYR A 96 -10.74 3.31 -7.88
CA TYR A 96 -9.66 4.13 -8.42
C TYR A 96 -8.83 3.34 -9.45
N LEU A 97 -8.47 2.09 -9.16
CA LEU A 97 -7.71 1.23 -10.08
C LEU A 97 -8.50 0.87 -11.34
N GLU A 98 -9.82 0.72 -11.24
CA GLU A 98 -10.70 0.57 -12.40
C GLU A 98 -10.60 1.79 -13.34
N ALA A 99 -10.57 2.99 -12.77
CA ALA A 99 -10.44 4.24 -13.53
C ALA A 99 -9.00 4.58 -13.96
N HIS A 100 -8.00 4.07 -13.24
CA HIS A 100 -6.57 4.36 -13.40
C HIS A 100 -5.72 3.08 -13.35
N PRO A 101 -5.86 2.17 -14.33
CA PRO A 101 -5.14 0.90 -14.32
C PRO A 101 -3.61 1.07 -14.33
N GLU A 102 -3.11 2.16 -14.91
CA GLU A 102 -1.69 2.51 -14.92
C GLU A 102 -1.10 2.77 -13.52
N ALA A 103 -1.95 3.07 -12.52
CA ALA A 103 -1.51 3.29 -11.15
C ALA A 103 -1.24 1.98 -10.39
N ALA A 104 -1.72 0.83 -10.88
CA ALA A 104 -1.62 -0.45 -10.17
C ALA A 104 -0.17 -0.82 -9.76
N PRO A 105 0.85 -0.73 -10.64
CA PRO A 105 2.23 -1.03 -10.25
C PRO A 105 2.77 -0.08 -9.17
N ALA A 106 2.46 1.22 -9.29
CA ALA A 106 2.90 2.22 -8.32
C ALA A 106 2.26 2.04 -6.95
N ARG A 107 0.99 1.59 -6.92
CA ARG A 107 0.28 1.30 -5.67
C ARG A 107 0.74 0.00 -5.02
N ALA A 108 1.01 -1.05 -5.78
CA ALA A 108 1.69 -2.24 -5.27
C ALA A 108 3.07 -1.91 -4.68
N PHE A 109 3.82 -1.04 -5.35
CA PHE A 109 5.10 -0.50 -4.87
C PHE A 109 4.95 0.26 -3.54
N HIS A 110 3.89 1.06 -3.36
CA HIS A 110 3.60 1.74 -2.09
C HIS A 110 3.27 0.76 -0.95
N VAL A 111 2.52 -0.32 -1.22
CA VAL A 111 2.23 -1.35 -0.21
C VAL A 111 3.53 -1.98 0.31
N MET A 112 4.46 -2.34 -0.59
CA MET A 112 5.77 -2.87 -0.20
C MET A 112 6.61 -1.85 0.56
N CYS A 113 6.53 -0.56 0.18
CA CYS A 113 7.22 0.50 0.91
C CYS A 113 6.72 0.64 2.37
N ALA A 114 5.42 0.43 2.60
CA ALA A 114 4.82 0.49 3.93
C ALA A 114 5.09 -0.78 4.75
N SER A 115 5.08 -1.96 4.13
CA SER A 115 5.25 -3.25 4.81
C SER A 115 6.69 -3.52 5.24
N GLY A 116 7.68 -2.91 4.58
CA GLY A 116 9.10 -3.16 4.87
C GLY A 116 9.67 -4.37 4.15
N ASP A 117 8.95 -4.94 3.19
CA ASP A 117 9.42 -6.07 2.38
C ASP A 117 10.43 -5.59 1.32
N VAL A 118 11.70 -5.49 1.72
CA VAL A 118 12.79 -5.02 0.86
C VAL A 118 13.03 -5.95 -0.31
N ASP A 119 13.00 -7.27 -0.09
CA ASP A 119 13.26 -8.26 -1.14
C ASP A 119 12.15 -8.22 -2.19
N GLY A 120 10.88 -8.21 -1.77
CA GLY A 120 9.73 -8.06 -2.66
C GLY A 120 9.76 -6.72 -3.41
N LEU A 121 10.14 -5.63 -2.74
CA LEU A 121 10.27 -4.31 -3.36
C LEU A 121 11.35 -4.27 -4.45
N VAL A 122 12.50 -4.88 -4.17
CA VAL A 122 13.63 -5.01 -5.10
C VAL A 122 13.24 -5.86 -6.31
N GLU A 123 12.56 -6.98 -6.09
CA GLU A 123 12.02 -7.86 -7.14
C GLU A 123 10.99 -7.13 -8.02
N LEU A 124 10.05 -6.40 -7.40
CA LEU A 124 9.06 -5.60 -8.11
C LEU A 124 9.71 -4.53 -9.00
N LEU A 125 10.72 -3.81 -8.47
CA LEU A 125 11.46 -2.80 -9.22
C LEU A 125 12.22 -3.39 -10.41
N TYR A 126 12.82 -4.57 -10.22
CA TYR A 126 13.52 -5.30 -11.28
C TYR A 126 12.57 -5.73 -12.40
N TYR A 127 11.43 -6.36 -12.09
CA TYR A 127 10.48 -6.75 -13.13
C TYR A 127 9.80 -5.53 -13.78
N SER A 128 9.58 -4.47 -13.01
CA SER A 128 9.00 -3.24 -13.54
C SER A 128 9.94 -2.48 -14.46
N SER A 129 11.27 -2.67 -14.39
CA SER A 129 12.19 -1.96 -15.30
C SER A 129 12.00 -2.33 -16.77
N ASP A 130 11.46 -3.53 -17.05
CA ASP A 130 11.17 -4.00 -18.41
C ASP A 130 9.72 -3.75 -18.84
N GLN A 131 8.79 -3.62 -17.87
CA GLN A 131 7.34 -3.52 -18.13
C GLN A 131 6.79 -2.09 -18.02
N VAL A 132 7.42 -1.24 -17.21
CA VAL A 132 6.99 0.14 -16.94
C VAL A 132 7.90 1.10 -17.72
N PRO A 133 7.37 1.87 -18.69
CA PRO A 133 8.19 2.75 -19.54
C PRO A 133 9.02 3.80 -18.79
N ASP A 134 8.51 4.27 -17.65
CA ASP A 134 9.20 5.22 -16.77
C ASP A 134 9.15 4.71 -15.32
N LEU A 135 10.12 3.86 -14.96
CA LEU A 135 10.30 3.38 -13.60
C LEU A 135 10.48 4.54 -12.60
N GLY A 136 11.09 5.65 -13.03
CA GLY A 136 11.25 6.82 -12.20
C GLY A 136 9.92 7.48 -11.84
N ALA A 137 8.98 7.56 -12.79
CA ALA A 137 7.62 8.04 -12.52
C ALA A 137 6.88 7.13 -11.54
N MET A 138 7.07 5.81 -11.62
CA MET A 138 6.50 4.86 -10.65
C MET A 138 7.03 5.09 -9.24
N ILE A 139 8.35 5.24 -9.07
CA ILE A 139 8.97 5.49 -7.76
C ILE A 139 8.55 6.84 -7.17
N ARG A 140 8.41 7.86 -8.02
CA ARG A 140 7.98 9.22 -7.64
C ARG A 140 6.47 9.38 -7.55
N TYR A 141 5.69 8.34 -7.82
CA TYR A 141 4.24 8.39 -7.75
C TYR A 141 3.77 8.84 -6.36
N GLN A 142 2.79 9.74 -6.36
CA GLN A 142 2.16 10.29 -5.16
C GLN A 142 0.69 9.87 -5.15
N ASP A 143 0.30 9.07 -4.15
CA ASP A 143 -1.01 8.43 -4.15
C ASP A 143 -2.10 9.41 -3.67
N PRO A 144 -3.05 9.80 -4.53
CA PRO A 144 -4.14 10.68 -4.15
C PRO A 144 -5.09 10.08 -3.10
N LEU A 145 -5.18 8.74 -3.01
CA LEU A 145 -5.98 8.06 -1.98
C LEU A 145 -5.32 8.09 -0.60
N TYR A 146 -3.99 8.26 -0.56
CA TYR A 146 -3.18 8.30 0.65
C TYR A 146 -2.59 9.70 0.93
N GLY A 147 -3.31 10.75 0.52
CA GLY A 147 -2.93 12.13 0.81
C GLY A 147 -1.64 12.54 0.11
N MET A 148 -1.48 12.18 -1.16
CA MET A 148 -0.32 12.46 -2.01
C MET A 148 1.03 11.98 -1.44
N LYS A 149 1.02 11.01 -0.52
CA LYS A 149 2.24 10.40 -0.01
C LYS A 149 2.96 9.66 -1.14
N SER A 150 4.30 9.73 -1.13
CA SER A 150 5.15 8.88 -1.95
C SER A 150 5.63 7.66 -1.16
N GLY A 151 6.28 6.69 -1.83
CA GLY A 151 6.88 5.54 -1.15
C GLY A 151 7.84 5.93 -0.02
N LEU A 152 8.59 7.04 -0.16
CA LEU A 152 9.48 7.53 0.90
C LEU A 152 8.72 8.05 2.12
N HIS A 153 7.56 8.70 1.93
CA HIS A 153 6.71 9.11 3.04
C HIS A 153 6.17 7.91 3.79
N LEU A 154 5.72 6.88 3.06
CA LEU A 154 5.19 5.64 3.64
C LEU A 154 6.26 4.87 4.41
N ALA A 155 7.48 4.76 3.86
CA ALA A 155 8.60 4.13 4.53
C ALA A 155 8.96 4.85 5.84
N VAL A 156 8.98 6.19 5.84
CA VAL A 156 9.23 6.98 7.06
C VAL A 156 8.09 6.84 8.07
N GLU A 157 6.84 6.94 7.63
CA GLU A 157 5.66 6.83 8.49
C GLU A 157 5.58 5.48 9.19
N ASN A 158 5.91 4.40 8.47
CA ASN A 158 5.89 3.03 8.97
C ASN A 158 7.24 2.57 9.56
N ARG A 159 8.22 3.48 9.66
CA ARG A 159 9.56 3.22 10.24
C ARG A 159 10.36 2.12 9.54
N GLN A 160 10.18 2.01 8.22
CA GLN A 160 10.88 1.05 7.36
C GLN A 160 12.21 1.65 6.89
N GLU A 161 13.24 1.55 7.74
CA GLU A 161 14.53 2.21 7.46
C GLU A 161 15.22 1.67 6.21
N GLU A 162 15.24 0.36 6.03
CA GLU A 162 15.92 -0.28 4.90
C GLU A 162 15.27 0.08 3.56
N VAL A 163 13.93 0.14 3.53
CA VAL A 163 13.16 0.64 2.38
C VAL A 163 13.54 2.09 2.10
N ALA A 164 13.54 2.96 3.11
CA ALA A 164 13.88 4.37 2.92
C ALA A 164 15.31 4.53 2.35
N TRP A 165 16.27 3.74 2.84
CA TRP A 165 17.62 3.71 2.27
C TRP A 165 17.66 3.23 0.82
N LEU A 166 16.93 2.18 0.47
CA LEU A 166 16.81 1.69 -0.90
C LEU A 166 16.23 2.77 -1.83
N LEU A 167 15.17 3.44 -1.41
CA LEU A 167 14.53 4.51 -2.18
C LEU A 167 15.47 5.71 -2.39
N LEU A 168 16.22 6.09 -1.34
CA LEU A 168 17.24 7.13 -1.44
C LEU A 168 18.37 6.70 -2.38
N TRP A 169 18.81 5.45 -2.33
CA TRP A 169 19.85 4.94 -3.22
C TRP A 169 19.40 5.03 -4.68
N VAL A 170 18.20 4.54 -4.97
CA VAL A 170 17.67 4.45 -6.33
C VAL A 170 17.32 5.83 -6.89
N SER A 171 16.74 6.74 -6.10
CA SER A 171 16.08 7.94 -6.63
C SER A 171 16.42 9.27 -5.91
N SER A 172 17.60 9.39 -5.29
CA SER A 172 18.10 10.67 -4.74
C SER A 172 19.44 11.11 -5.32
N LEU A 173 19.76 12.40 -5.16
CA LEU A 173 21.05 13.00 -5.52
C LEU A 173 22.16 12.78 -4.48
N LEU A 174 21.92 12.00 -3.42
CA LEU A 174 22.91 11.78 -2.36
C LEU A 174 24.18 11.11 -2.90
N ALA A 175 25.34 11.51 -2.41
CA ALA A 175 26.61 10.88 -2.78
C ALA A 175 26.65 9.42 -2.28
N SER A 176 27.24 8.52 -3.07
CA SER A 176 27.23 7.07 -2.79
C SER A 176 27.96 6.66 -1.51
N ASP A 177 28.86 7.51 -1.00
CA ASP A 177 29.60 7.30 0.25
C ASP A 177 28.76 7.56 1.51
N MET A 178 27.63 8.26 1.38
CA MET A 178 26.67 8.48 2.48
C MET A 178 25.86 7.24 2.85
N PHE A 179 25.83 6.23 1.98
CA PHE A 179 25.00 5.05 2.15
C PHE A 179 25.73 3.96 2.95
N PRO A 180 25.11 3.36 3.98
CA PRO A 180 25.70 2.23 4.66
C PRO A 180 25.89 1.04 3.69
N PRO A 181 26.91 0.18 3.88
CA PRO A 181 27.17 -0.93 2.98
C PRO A 181 25.96 -1.87 2.78
N GLY A 182 25.21 -2.15 3.86
CA GLY A 182 24.02 -3.01 3.81
C GLY A 182 22.91 -2.46 2.91
N ALA A 183 22.69 -1.14 2.91
CA ALA A 183 21.68 -0.50 2.07
C ALA A 183 21.98 -0.62 0.56
N ARG A 184 23.27 -0.63 0.20
CA ARG A 184 23.69 -0.77 -1.20
C ARG A 184 23.59 -2.21 -1.67
N GLN A 185 23.92 -3.15 -0.80
CA GLN A 185 24.03 -4.57 -1.14
C GLN A 185 22.73 -5.14 -1.70
N SER A 186 21.57 -4.83 -1.11
CA SER A 186 20.26 -5.36 -1.57
C SER A 186 19.87 -4.90 -2.97
N ALA A 187 20.21 -3.65 -3.34
CA ALA A 187 19.96 -3.14 -4.69
C ALA A 187 21.00 -3.66 -5.69
N GLU A 188 22.28 -3.66 -5.30
CA GLU A 188 23.38 -4.06 -6.17
C GLU A 188 23.37 -5.57 -6.47
N SER A 189 22.91 -6.42 -5.55
CA SER A 189 22.91 -7.89 -5.72
C SER A 189 22.05 -8.37 -6.89
N ILE A 190 21.04 -7.59 -7.29
CA ILE A 190 20.17 -7.90 -8.42
C ILE A 190 20.40 -6.97 -9.63
N GLY A 191 21.44 -6.13 -9.57
CA GLY A 191 21.77 -5.20 -10.64
C GLY A 191 20.89 -3.95 -10.73
N LEU A 192 20.10 -3.65 -9.68
CA LEU A 192 19.30 -2.43 -9.63
C LEU A 192 20.22 -1.22 -9.40
N GLY A 193 20.53 -0.51 -10.48
CA GLY A 193 21.33 0.71 -10.46
C GLY A 193 20.57 1.92 -9.92
N ARG A 194 21.32 3.02 -9.73
CA ARG A 194 20.72 4.33 -9.41
C ARG A 194 20.08 4.92 -10.66
N LEU A 195 18.90 5.52 -10.51
CA LEU A 195 18.27 6.28 -11.58
C LEU A 195 19.02 7.58 -11.84
N CYS A 196 18.94 8.07 -13.08
CA CYS A 196 19.37 9.41 -13.40
C CYS A 196 18.36 10.39 -12.81
N VAL A 197 18.76 11.11 -11.77
CA VAL A 197 17.93 12.10 -11.08
C VAL A 197 18.58 13.48 -11.14
N ASP A 198 17.73 14.50 -11.11
CA ASP A 198 18.09 15.92 -11.00
C ASP A 198 17.39 16.54 -9.80
N SER A 199 17.56 17.84 -9.57
CA SER A 199 16.98 18.53 -8.42
C SER A 199 15.45 18.52 -8.40
N SER A 200 14.80 18.32 -9.55
CA SER A 200 13.34 18.27 -9.68
C SER A 200 12.76 16.87 -9.51
N THR A 201 13.60 15.84 -9.64
CA THR A 201 13.22 14.43 -9.59
C THR A 201 13.82 13.69 -8.39
N ASP A 202 14.57 14.38 -7.52
CA ASP A 202 15.02 13.85 -6.24
C ASP A 202 13.81 13.54 -5.35
N ILE A 203 13.69 12.28 -4.94
CA ILE A 203 12.57 11.78 -4.13
C ILE A 203 12.43 12.49 -2.78
N ARG A 204 13.53 13.07 -2.25
CA ARG A 204 13.52 13.83 -0.99
C ARG A 204 12.72 15.14 -1.10
N GLY A 205 12.59 15.68 -2.31
CA GLY A 205 11.89 16.92 -2.59
C GLY A 205 10.37 16.77 -2.75
N LEU A 206 9.84 15.55 -2.79
CA LEU A 206 8.40 15.31 -2.92
C LEU A 206 7.66 15.76 -1.65
N LEU A 207 6.47 16.36 -1.84
CA LEU A 207 5.63 16.87 -0.76
C LEU A 207 4.30 16.14 -0.72
N ASP A 208 3.89 15.63 0.44
CA ASP A 208 2.56 15.07 0.64
C ASP A 208 1.44 16.12 0.52
N GLY A 209 0.19 15.69 0.68
CA GLY A 209 -1.00 16.52 0.53
C GLY A 209 -1.11 17.64 1.57
N GLU A 210 -0.35 17.56 2.66
CA GLU A 210 -0.21 18.60 3.69
C GLU A 210 1.00 19.51 3.41
N GLY A 211 1.66 19.35 2.27
CA GLY A 211 2.83 20.13 1.87
C GLY A 211 4.11 19.77 2.62
N ARG A 212 4.19 18.56 3.20
CA ARG A 212 5.34 18.10 3.99
C ARG A 212 6.22 17.17 3.16
N SER A 213 7.54 17.30 3.29
CA SER A 213 8.47 16.28 2.82
C SER A 213 8.55 15.10 3.80
N ALA A 214 9.16 14.00 3.37
CA ALA A 214 9.45 12.87 4.25
C ALA A 214 10.32 13.28 5.46
N ALA A 215 11.25 14.23 5.28
CA ALA A 215 12.01 14.80 6.39
C ALA A 215 11.10 15.53 7.38
N ALA A 216 10.22 16.42 6.91
CA ALA A 216 9.29 17.14 7.77
C ALA A 216 8.30 16.20 8.47
N LEU A 217 7.83 15.16 7.79
CA LEU A 217 6.98 14.12 8.35
C LEU A 217 7.69 13.38 9.50
N SER A 218 8.96 12.99 9.32
CA SER A 218 9.74 12.30 10.35
C SER A 218 9.83 13.08 11.66
N VAL A 219 10.00 14.41 11.59
CA VAL A 219 10.05 15.29 12.76
C VAL A 219 8.70 15.32 13.50
N GLN A 220 7.59 15.28 12.77
CA GLN A 220 6.24 15.31 13.36
C GLN A 220 5.84 14.00 14.04
N LEU A 221 6.34 12.87 13.56
CA LEU A 221 6.02 11.54 14.12
C LEU A 221 6.64 11.31 15.51
N GLY A 222 7.62 12.11 15.92
CA GLY A 222 8.28 11.98 17.22
C GLY A 222 9.21 10.77 17.31
N GLY A 223 9.47 10.25 18.52
CA GLY A 223 10.50 9.22 18.77
C GLY A 223 10.22 7.85 18.11
N PRO A 224 11.01 6.81 18.40
CA PRO A 224 12.44 6.80 18.07
C PRO A 224 12.65 7.17 16.60
N SER A 225 13.64 8.02 16.36
CA SER A 225 14.04 8.47 15.03
C SER A 225 14.65 7.32 14.25
N LEU A 226 14.40 7.25 12.94
CA LEU A 226 15.18 6.38 12.06
C LEU A 226 16.62 6.89 12.05
N HIS A 227 17.61 6.00 12.00
CA HIS A 227 19.01 6.43 12.04
C HIS A 227 19.35 7.34 10.83
N LEU A 228 18.74 7.09 9.68
CA LEU A 228 18.84 7.97 8.50
C LEU A 228 18.35 9.42 8.74
N VAL A 229 17.38 9.63 9.64
CA VAL A 229 16.88 10.98 9.98
C VAL A 229 17.95 11.70 10.79
N ASP A 230 18.56 11.02 11.75
CA ASP A 230 19.62 11.57 12.60
C ASP A 230 20.90 11.88 11.80
N MET A 231 21.14 11.14 10.72
CA MET A 231 22.19 11.43 9.73
C MET A 231 21.87 12.63 8.82
N GLY A 232 20.63 13.15 8.86
CA GLY A 232 20.19 14.28 8.04
C GLY A 232 20.02 13.95 6.55
N VAL A 233 20.00 12.68 6.15
CA VAL A 233 19.98 12.31 4.72
C VAL A 233 18.64 12.54 4.02
N LEU A 234 17.55 12.70 4.78
CA LEU A 234 16.24 13.08 4.22
C LEU A 234 16.13 14.57 3.88
N ALA A 235 16.99 15.41 4.47
CA ALA A 235 16.97 16.84 4.17
C ALA A 235 17.49 17.09 2.74
N MET A 236 16.92 18.11 2.09
CA MET A 236 17.35 18.61 0.78
C MET A 236 18.52 19.59 0.90
#